data_AF-A0A7C6U5G1-F1
#
_entry.id   AF-A0A7C6U5G1-F1
#
_cell.length_a   1.000
_cell.length_b   1.000
_cell.length_c   1.000
_cell.angle_alpha   90.00
_cell.angle_beta   90.00
_cell.angle_gamma   90.00
#
_symmetry.space_group_name_H-M   'P 1'
#
loop_
_entity.id
_entity.type
_entity.pdbx_description
1 polymer ?
#
loop_
_entity_poly.entity_id
_entity_poly.type
_entity_poly.pdbx_seq_one_letter_code
_entity_poly.pdbx_strand_id
1 'polypeptide(L)'
;MKVSYCSLGCKVNEYEAVAIINQFLESGFNLVPFDEEADVYIINTCTVTANSDAKSRKMIRQATRRNPDAVVAVMGCFSQLHPDDVKKIGADVVIGTSNRHRLFNLCLEALEKKDKHYYIDDMKTNRAYEEIKVNRYLNHTRGFIKIEDGCDNFCSYCEIPYARGRVRSRKADDIISEIEKLTAQGMKELVLSGINTGAYGKDLEGFGFVDLLAEILKVKELGRIRISSIEVTQLTPELLALIAENRDHFCNHFHIPLQNGNDEILKLMNRKYDTEYYYEKIKEIRKIFPDANITTDYMVGFPGETAEHFQAGLEFARKVGFG
;
A
#
# COMPACT_ATOMS: atom_id res chain seq x y z
N MET A 1 1.90 -27.00 12.67
CA MET A 1 1.13 -26.64 11.47
C MET A 1 1.94 -25.69 10.60
N LYS A 2 1.67 -25.65 9.31
CA LYS A 2 2.36 -24.82 8.31
C LYS A 2 1.40 -23.73 7.80
N VAL A 3 1.92 -22.53 7.67
CA VAL A 3 1.21 -21.40 7.01
C VAL A 3 2.04 -20.96 5.82
N SER A 4 1.38 -20.49 4.77
CA SER A 4 2.05 -19.74 3.71
C SER A 4 1.24 -18.52 3.31
N TYR A 5 1.90 -17.52 2.74
CA TYR A 5 1.21 -16.35 2.20
C TYR A 5 1.75 -15.92 0.85
N CYS A 6 0.88 -15.29 0.08
CA CYS A 6 1.24 -14.52 -1.10
C CYS A 6 0.58 -13.15 -1.00
N SER A 7 1.40 -12.11 -1.12
CA SER A 7 0.93 -10.73 -1.18
C SER A 7 1.09 -10.21 -2.61
N LEU A 8 0.02 -9.63 -3.14
CA LEU A 8 -0.03 -9.07 -4.48
C LEU A 8 -0.28 -7.57 -4.38
N GLY A 9 0.27 -6.79 -5.32
CA GLY A 9 -0.03 -5.37 -5.44
C GLY A 9 0.98 -4.47 -4.74
N CYS A 10 0.52 -3.67 -3.77
CA CYS A 10 1.27 -2.55 -3.21
C CYS A 10 1.93 -2.85 -1.86
N LYS A 11 2.77 -1.91 -1.40
CA LYS A 11 3.47 -2.01 -0.10
C LYS A 11 2.51 -2.09 1.10
N VAL A 12 1.32 -1.50 0.97
CA VAL A 12 0.25 -1.60 1.98
C VAL A 12 -0.26 -3.04 2.09
N ASN A 13 -0.40 -3.75 0.97
CA ASN A 13 -0.78 -5.17 0.99
C ASN A 13 0.31 -6.04 1.64
N GLU A 14 1.59 -5.76 1.38
CA GLU A 14 2.69 -6.48 2.03
C GLU A 14 2.68 -6.27 3.55
N TYR A 15 2.55 -5.03 4.00
CA TYR A 15 2.40 -4.72 5.43
C TYR A 15 1.25 -5.51 6.07
N GLU A 16 0.08 -5.50 5.43
CA GLU A 16 -1.11 -6.18 5.93
C GLU A 16 -0.91 -7.71 5.99
N ALA A 17 -0.28 -8.30 4.97
CA ALA A 17 0.01 -9.73 4.96
C ALA A 17 0.99 -10.13 6.07
N VAL A 18 2.06 -9.36 6.27
CA VAL A 18 3.05 -9.61 7.32
C VAL A 18 2.43 -9.47 8.71
N ALA A 19 1.59 -8.47 8.94
CA ALA A 19 0.90 -8.26 10.22
C ALA A 19 0.05 -9.47 10.61
N ILE A 20 -0.65 -10.07 9.64
CA ILE A 20 -1.41 -11.30 9.86
C ILE A 20 -0.49 -12.50 10.09
N ILE A 21 0.56 -12.66 9.28
CA ILE A 21 1.47 -13.80 9.40
C ILE A 21 2.21 -13.81 10.74
N ASN A 22 2.51 -12.64 11.31
CA ASN A 22 3.06 -12.55 12.66
C ASN A 22 2.19 -13.26 13.70
N GLN A 23 0.85 -13.18 13.61
CA GLN A 23 -0.08 -13.85 14.52
C GLN A 23 0.00 -15.39 14.41
N PHE A 24 0.14 -15.91 13.19
CA PHE A 24 0.33 -17.34 12.95
C PHE A 24 1.66 -17.84 13.54
N LEU A 25 2.75 -17.10 13.30
CA LEU A 25 4.07 -17.44 13.81
C LEU A 25 4.11 -17.41 15.35
N GLU A 26 3.47 -16.42 15.97
CA GLU A 26 3.34 -16.31 17.42
C GLU A 26 2.52 -17.46 18.03
N SER A 27 1.63 -18.06 17.24
CA SER A 27 0.82 -19.22 17.62
C SER A 27 1.47 -20.56 17.25
N GLY A 28 2.75 -20.56 16.87
CA GLY A 28 3.53 -21.79 16.63
C GLY A 28 3.40 -22.39 15.22
N PHE A 29 2.83 -21.67 14.26
CA PHE A 29 2.87 -22.08 12.85
C PHE A 29 4.27 -21.86 12.27
N ASN A 30 4.67 -22.76 11.37
CA ASN A 30 5.88 -22.60 10.58
C ASN A 30 5.52 -21.96 9.24
N LEU A 31 6.12 -20.81 8.92
CA LEU A 31 5.98 -20.20 7.61
C LEU A 31 6.78 -21.03 6.58
N VAL A 32 6.12 -21.45 5.50
CA VAL A 32 6.74 -22.17 4.38
C VAL A 32 6.58 -21.39 3.07
N PRO A 33 7.47 -21.60 2.08
CA PRO A 33 7.31 -21.06 0.74
C PRO A 33 5.93 -21.34 0.16
N PHE A 34 5.40 -20.41 -0.64
CA PHE A 34 4.03 -20.53 -1.18
C PHE A 34 3.86 -21.73 -2.09
N ASP A 35 4.94 -22.23 -2.69
CA ASP A 35 4.94 -23.42 -3.53
C ASP A 35 4.98 -24.76 -2.78
N GLU A 36 5.20 -24.75 -1.47
CA GLU A 36 5.10 -25.91 -0.59
C GLU A 36 3.69 -26.13 -0.04
N GLU A 37 3.41 -27.35 0.41
CA GLU A 37 2.15 -27.69 1.11
C GLU A 37 2.10 -27.03 2.50
N ALA A 38 1.07 -26.20 2.70
CA ALA A 38 0.71 -25.59 3.97
C ALA A 38 -0.71 -26.02 4.43
N ASP A 39 -0.97 -25.91 5.74
CA ASP A 39 -2.31 -26.13 6.32
C ASP A 39 -3.20 -24.90 6.14
N VAL A 40 -2.61 -23.71 6.05
CA VAL A 40 -3.29 -22.44 5.80
C VAL A 40 -2.55 -21.65 4.71
N TYR A 41 -3.27 -21.20 3.69
CA TYR A 41 -2.77 -20.26 2.70
C TYR A 41 -3.47 -18.92 2.85
N ILE A 42 -2.69 -17.84 2.94
CA ILE A 42 -3.20 -16.47 2.99
C ILE A 42 -2.86 -15.76 1.68
N ILE A 43 -3.86 -15.37 0.91
CA ILE A 43 -3.68 -14.60 -0.32
C ILE A 43 -4.18 -13.17 -0.09
N ASN A 44 -3.25 -12.21 0.00
CA ASN A 44 -3.61 -10.79 -0.01
C ASN A 44 -3.65 -10.27 -1.45
N THR A 45 -4.86 -9.94 -1.90
CA THR A 45 -5.21 -9.71 -3.29
C THR A 45 -5.21 -8.23 -3.67
N CYS A 46 -5.09 -7.96 -4.98
CA CYS A 46 -5.05 -6.62 -5.53
C CYS A 46 -6.03 -6.49 -6.71
N THR A 47 -6.67 -5.33 -6.82
CA THR A 47 -7.59 -4.93 -7.90
C THR A 47 -7.23 -3.52 -8.37
N VAL A 48 -6.25 -3.45 -9.27
CA VAL A 48 -5.82 -2.18 -9.89
C VAL A 48 -5.73 -2.30 -11.40
N THR A 49 -5.56 -3.51 -11.92
CA THR A 49 -5.52 -3.81 -13.35
C THR A 49 -6.14 -5.18 -13.60
N ALA A 50 -6.65 -5.44 -14.81
CA ALA A 50 -7.12 -6.79 -15.17
C ALA A 50 -6.05 -7.89 -14.95
N ASN A 51 -4.77 -7.52 -15.08
CA ASN A 51 -3.62 -8.38 -14.80
C ASN A 51 -3.47 -8.69 -13.29
N SER A 52 -3.72 -7.72 -12.40
CA SER A 52 -3.71 -7.98 -10.95
C SER A 52 -4.81 -8.94 -10.56
N ASP A 53 -5.99 -8.83 -11.17
CA ASP A 53 -7.12 -9.70 -10.86
C ASP A 53 -6.88 -11.12 -11.36
N ALA A 54 -6.33 -11.25 -12.57
CA ALA A 54 -5.95 -12.53 -13.13
C ALA A 54 -4.90 -13.24 -12.25
N LYS A 55 -3.91 -12.49 -11.74
CA LYS A 55 -2.93 -13.01 -10.77
C LYS A 55 -3.61 -13.42 -9.47
N SER A 56 -4.50 -12.59 -8.90
CA SER A 56 -5.26 -12.92 -7.68
C SER A 56 -6.02 -14.23 -7.82
N ARG A 57 -6.81 -14.39 -8.90
CA ARG A 57 -7.54 -15.65 -9.18
C ARG A 57 -6.61 -16.84 -9.37
N LYS A 58 -5.46 -16.65 -10.04
CA LYS A 58 -4.47 -17.70 -10.24
C LYS A 58 -3.89 -18.20 -8.92
N MET A 59 -3.50 -17.30 -8.02
CA MET A 59 -2.91 -17.67 -6.72
C MET A 59 -3.89 -18.44 -5.85
N ILE A 60 -5.17 -18.02 -5.82
CA ILE A 60 -6.22 -18.72 -5.06
C ILE A 60 -6.39 -20.15 -5.58
N ARG A 61 -6.57 -20.34 -6.88
CA ARG A 61 -6.70 -21.69 -7.48
C ARG A 61 -5.46 -22.56 -7.26
N GLN A 62 -4.28 -21.96 -7.25
CA GLN A 62 -3.04 -22.68 -6.96
C GLN A 62 -3.02 -23.20 -5.53
N ALA A 63 -3.41 -22.39 -4.54
CA ALA A 63 -3.50 -22.80 -3.15
C ALA A 63 -4.51 -23.95 -2.97
N THR A 64 -5.74 -23.78 -3.47
CA THR A 64 -6.81 -24.80 -3.39
C THR A 64 -6.40 -26.12 -4.03
N ARG A 65 -5.67 -26.09 -5.15
CA ARG A 65 -5.19 -27.32 -5.81
C ARG A 65 -4.00 -27.96 -5.10
N ARG A 66 -3.15 -27.15 -4.47
CA ARG A 66 -1.90 -27.62 -3.85
C ARG A 66 -2.17 -28.46 -2.62
N ASN A 67 -3.09 -28.02 -1.77
CA ASN A 67 -3.56 -28.82 -0.65
C ASN A 67 -5.08 -28.65 -0.53
N PRO A 68 -5.88 -29.62 -1.02
CA PRO A 68 -7.34 -29.57 -0.93
C PRO A 68 -7.89 -29.55 0.51
N ASP A 69 -7.10 -29.99 1.50
CA ASP A 69 -7.50 -30.02 2.91
C ASP A 69 -7.11 -28.74 3.67
N ALA A 70 -6.32 -27.87 3.05
CA ALA A 70 -5.89 -26.60 3.63
C ALA A 70 -7.04 -25.58 3.69
N VAL A 71 -6.94 -24.66 4.65
CA VAL A 71 -7.78 -23.46 4.66
C VAL A 71 -7.19 -22.44 3.71
N VAL A 72 -7.98 -22.00 2.72
CA VAL A 72 -7.61 -20.93 1.79
C VAL A 72 -8.28 -19.64 2.23
N ALA A 73 -7.49 -18.77 2.85
CA ALA A 73 -7.91 -17.45 3.32
C ALA A 73 -7.52 -16.37 2.31
N VAL A 74 -8.48 -15.51 1.94
CA VAL A 74 -8.29 -14.46 0.94
C VAL A 74 -8.71 -13.12 1.54
N MET A 75 -7.83 -12.14 1.42
CA MET A 75 -8.04 -10.77 1.87
C MET A 75 -7.63 -9.74 0.82
N GLY A 76 -7.94 -8.46 1.03
CA GLY A 76 -7.45 -7.37 0.19
C GLY A 76 -8.48 -6.81 -0.79
N CYS A 77 -7.99 -6.05 -1.79
CA CYS A 77 -8.88 -5.22 -2.60
C CYS A 77 -9.76 -6.05 -3.56
N PHE A 78 -9.22 -7.12 -4.14
CA PHE A 78 -10.00 -7.96 -5.07
C PHE A 78 -11.10 -8.74 -4.34
N SER A 79 -10.84 -9.27 -3.15
CA SER A 79 -11.88 -9.89 -2.34
C SER A 79 -12.94 -8.91 -1.87
N GLN A 80 -12.58 -7.64 -1.65
CA GLN A 80 -13.54 -6.58 -1.31
C GLN A 80 -14.49 -6.27 -2.48
N LEU A 81 -13.98 -6.14 -3.72
CA LEU A 81 -14.80 -5.74 -4.87
C LEU A 81 -15.48 -6.93 -5.57
N HIS A 82 -14.85 -8.10 -5.55
CA HIS A 82 -15.30 -9.31 -6.24
C HIS A 82 -15.40 -10.51 -5.28
N PRO A 83 -16.11 -10.40 -4.15
CA PRO A 83 -16.14 -11.46 -3.14
C PRO A 83 -16.72 -12.77 -3.68
N ASP A 84 -17.74 -12.72 -4.53
CA ASP A 84 -18.38 -13.93 -5.06
C ASP A 84 -17.49 -14.69 -6.04
N ASP A 85 -16.62 -13.98 -6.78
CA ASP A 85 -15.62 -14.62 -7.64
C ASP A 85 -14.61 -15.38 -6.79
N VAL A 86 -14.16 -14.79 -5.68
CA VAL A 86 -13.24 -15.42 -4.72
C VAL A 86 -13.87 -16.66 -4.07
N LYS A 87 -15.15 -16.59 -3.66
CA LYS A 87 -15.87 -17.74 -3.10
C LYS A 87 -15.96 -18.90 -4.08
N LYS A 88 -16.32 -18.62 -5.35
CA LYS A 88 -16.50 -19.62 -6.40
C LYS A 88 -15.23 -20.40 -6.74
N ILE A 89 -14.06 -19.79 -6.54
CA ILE A 89 -12.78 -20.40 -6.91
C ILE A 89 -12.07 -21.09 -5.74
N GLY A 90 -12.78 -21.32 -4.62
CA GLY A 90 -12.34 -22.23 -3.56
C GLY A 90 -11.69 -21.56 -2.34
N ALA A 91 -12.09 -20.34 -1.99
CA ALA A 91 -11.72 -19.71 -0.74
C ALA A 91 -12.66 -20.14 0.41
N ASP A 92 -12.11 -20.43 1.57
CA ASP A 92 -12.84 -20.82 2.78
C ASP A 92 -13.08 -19.63 3.70
N VAL A 93 -12.09 -18.73 3.81
CA VAL A 93 -12.19 -17.48 4.55
C VAL A 93 -12.01 -16.32 3.58
N VAL A 94 -13.00 -15.43 3.47
CA VAL A 94 -12.92 -14.23 2.62
C VAL A 94 -13.15 -12.99 3.47
N ILE A 95 -12.14 -12.13 3.51
CA ILE A 95 -12.19 -10.82 4.16
C ILE A 95 -11.94 -9.73 3.11
N GLY A 96 -12.59 -8.59 3.26
CA GLY A 96 -12.35 -7.43 2.42
C GLY A 96 -11.08 -6.66 2.81
N THR A 97 -11.18 -5.33 2.84
CA THR A 97 -10.12 -4.42 3.28
C THR A 97 -10.35 -3.85 4.69
N SER A 98 -11.31 -4.40 5.42
CA SER A 98 -11.54 -4.21 6.85
C SER A 98 -11.63 -5.56 7.56
N ASN A 99 -11.65 -5.58 8.90
CA ASN A 99 -11.79 -6.78 9.73
C ASN A 99 -10.69 -7.86 9.57
N ARG A 100 -9.57 -7.53 8.94
CA ARG A 100 -8.40 -8.39 8.79
C ARG A 100 -7.82 -8.83 10.12
N HIS A 101 -7.94 -8.05 11.20
CA HIS A 101 -7.56 -8.49 12.55
C HIS A 101 -8.26 -9.79 12.99
N ARG A 102 -9.40 -10.15 12.37
CA ARG A 102 -10.13 -11.39 12.65
C ARG A 102 -9.63 -12.59 11.85
N LEU A 103 -8.84 -12.37 10.78
CA LEU A 103 -8.48 -13.42 9.81
C LEU A 103 -7.82 -14.62 10.50
N PHE A 104 -6.91 -14.38 11.44
CA PHE A 104 -6.22 -15.45 12.16
C PHE A 104 -7.20 -16.39 12.87
N ASN A 105 -8.08 -15.86 13.70
CA ASN A 105 -9.07 -16.66 14.44
C ASN A 105 -10.03 -17.39 13.50
N LEU A 106 -10.48 -16.73 12.43
CA LEU A 106 -11.36 -17.36 11.43
C LEU A 106 -10.67 -18.51 10.69
N CYS A 107 -9.36 -18.42 10.45
CA CYS A 107 -8.61 -19.53 9.88
C CYS A 107 -8.51 -20.71 10.86
N LEU A 108 -8.34 -20.46 12.15
CA LEU A 108 -8.33 -21.52 13.16
C LEU A 108 -9.70 -22.22 13.27
N GLU A 109 -10.79 -21.45 13.26
CA GLU A 109 -12.15 -22.00 13.25
C GLU A 109 -12.39 -22.85 11.99
N ALA A 110 -11.98 -22.36 10.82
CA ALA A 110 -12.08 -23.10 9.56
C ALA A 110 -11.20 -24.37 9.55
N LEU A 111 -10.03 -24.35 10.20
CA LEU A 111 -9.16 -25.53 10.31
C LEU A 111 -9.83 -26.63 11.14
N GLU A 112 -10.45 -26.26 12.26
CA GLU A 112 -11.08 -27.19 13.20
C GLU A 112 -12.43 -27.71 12.69
N LYS A 113 -13.30 -26.81 12.23
CA LYS A 113 -14.72 -27.10 11.93
C LYS A 113 -15.01 -27.27 10.45
N LYS A 114 -14.07 -26.90 9.57
CA LYS A 114 -14.27 -26.82 8.11
C LYS A 114 -15.39 -25.85 7.71
N ASP A 115 -15.62 -24.83 8.55
CA ASP A 115 -16.58 -23.77 8.28
C ASP A 115 -16.03 -22.75 7.27
N LYS A 116 -16.96 -22.11 6.54
CA LYS A 116 -16.62 -21.02 5.61
C LYS A 116 -17.06 -19.69 6.18
N HIS A 117 -16.18 -18.70 6.13
CA HIS A 117 -16.38 -17.39 6.73
C HIS A 117 -16.24 -16.28 5.69
N TYR A 118 -17.23 -15.39 5.60
CA TYR A 118 -17.24 -14.31 4.63
C TYR A 118 -17.60 -12.98 5.29
N TYR A 119 -16.66 -12.04 5.28
CA TYR A 119 -16.82 -10.72 5.89
C TYR A 119 -16.40 -9.62 4.92
N ILE A 120 -17.39 -8.93 4.35
CA ILE A 120 -17.21 -7.82 3.42
C ILE A 120 -18.03 -6.64 3.94
N ASP A 121 -17.35 -5.60 4.41
CA ASP A 121 -18.01 -4.37 4.84
C ASP A 121 -18.22 -3.41 3.67
N ASP A 122 -19.16 -2.48 3.82
CA ASP A 122 -19.28 -1.34 2.92
C ASP A 122 -18.23 -0.27 3.27
N MET A 123 -17.21 -0.15 2.43
CA MET A 123 -16.17 0.85 2.59
C MET A 123 -16.65 2.29 2.37
N LYS A 124 -17.87 2.50 1.84
CA LYS A 124 -18.47 3.84 1.74
C LYS A 124 -18.87 4.40 3.10
N THR A 125 -19.22 3.56 4.07
CA THR A 125 -19.65 3.98 5.41
C THR A 125 -18.56 3.81 6.46
N ASN A 126 -17.57 2.95 6.21
CA ASN A 126 -16.45 2.76 7.12
C ASN A 126 -15.58 4.04 7.18
N ARG A 127 -15.35 4.54 8.40
CA ARG A 127 -14.52 5.71 8.70
C ARG A 127 -13.39 5.42 9.69
N ALA A 128 -13.39 4.25 10.31
CA ALA A 128 -12.38 3.89 11.30
C ALA A 128 -11.15 3.29 10.62
N TYR A 129 -9.97 3.74 11.03
CA TYR A 129 -8.74 3.05 10.70
C TYR A 129 -8.74 1.67 11.37
N GLU A 130 -8.44 0.63 10.60
CA GLU A 130 -8.27 -0.72 11.16
C GLU A 130 -6.85 -0.89 11.68
N GLU A 131 -6.72 -1.04 12.99
CA GLU A 131 -5.42 -1.28 13.61
C GLU A 131 -4.99 -2.74 13.45
N ILE A 132 -3.92 -2.93 12.68
CA ILE A 132 -3.14 -4.18 12.60
C ILE A 132 -1.66 -3.78 12.68
N LYS A 133 -0.89 -4.55 13.46
CA LYS A 133 0.50 -4.21 13.79
C LYS A 133 1.46 -5.23 13.24
N VAL A 134 2.59 -4.76 12.73
CA VAL A 134 3.72 -5.65 12.41
C VAL A 134 4.64 -5.71 13.62
N ASN A 135 4.79 -6.90 14.19
CA ASN A 135 5.69 -7.15 15.31
C ASN A 135 7.12 -7.40 14.86
N ARG A 136 7.31 -8.02 13.69
CA ARG A 136 8.60 -8.34 13.09
C ARG A 136 8.49 -8.56 11.58
N TYR A 137 9.57 -8.21 10.90
CA TYR A 137 9.85 -8.68 9.55
C TYR A 137 10.86 -9.84 9.61
N LEU A 138 10.79 -10.76 8.64
CA LEU A 138 11.77 -11.84 8.53
C LEU A 138 13.12 -11.37 7.96
N ASN A 139 13.13 -10.19 7.34
CA ASN A 139 14.35 -9.50 6.94
C ASN A 139 14.67 -8.40 7.96
N HIS A 140 15.94 -8.00 8.03
CA HIS A 140 16.41 -6.94 8.94
C HIS A 140 16.78 -5.63 8.22
N THR A 141 16.54 -5.54 6.91
CA THR A 141 17.03 -4.42 6.09
C THR A 141 15.95 -3.37 5.87
N ARG A 142 14.74 -3.80 5.50
CA ARG A 142 13.66 -2.91 5.10
C ARG A 142 12.31 -3.42 5.63
N GLY A 143 11.66 -2.59 6.43
CA GLY A 143 10.29 -2.77 6.90
C GLY A 143 9.34 -1.75 6.28
N PHE A 144 8.07 -2.10 6.15
CA PHE A 144 7.00 -1.17 5.77
C PHE A 144 6.26 -0.72 7.04
N ILE A 145 5.79 0.53 7.05
CA ILE A 145 4.91 1.05 8.11
C ILE A 145 3.69 1.63 7.42
N LYS A 146 2.52 1.06 7.68
CA LYS A 146 1.28 1.62 7.18
C LYS A 146 0.85 2.77 8.09
N ILE A 147 0.79 3.97 7.53
CA ILE A 147 0.39 5.17 8.27
C ILE A 147 -1.02 5.65 7.88
N GLU A 148 -1.48 5.30 6.68
CA GLU A 148 -2.75 5.77 6.12
C GLU A 148 -3.40 4.66 5.27
N ASP A 149 -4.73 4.72 5.14
CA ASP A 149 -5.51 3.87 4.23
C ASP A 149 -6.62 4.67 3.53
N GLY A 150 -7.09 4.16 2.39
CA GLY A 150 -8.14 4.81 1.59
C GLY A 150 -7.64 6.03 0.80
N CYS A 151 -8.50 6.67 0.00
CA CYS A 151 -8.11 7.84 -0.79
C CYS A 151 -9.31 8.68 -1.23
N ASP A 152 -9.12 10.01 -1.24
CA ASP A 152 -10.13 11.00 -1.63
C ASP A 152 -9.92 11.63 -3.02
N ASN A 153 -8.96 11.13 -3.81
CA ASN A 153 -8.64 11.75 -5.09
C ASN A 153 -9.66 11.43 -6.20
N PHE A 154 -10.36 10.28 -6.12
CA PHE A 154 -11.31 9.80 -7.14
C PHE A 154 -10.80 9.96 -8.58
N CYS A 155 -9.54 9.55 -8.83
CA CYS A 155 -9.02 9.48 -10.20
C CYS A 155 -9.91 8.54 -11.01
N SER A 156 -10.24 8.91 -12.25
CA SER A 156 -11.30 8.25 -13.02
C SER A 156 -11.02 6.78 -13.35
N TYR A 157 -9.76 6.35 -13.29
CA TYR A 157 -9.32 4.97 -13.48
C TYR A 157 -9.19 4.16 -12.17
N CYS A 158 -9.34 4.78 -11.00
CA CYS A 158 -8.92 4.18 -9.74
C CYS A 158 -10.09 3.58 -8.96
N GLU A 159 -10.03 2.27 -8.69
CA GLU A 159 -11.04 1.58 -7.89
C GLU A 159 -10.84 1.71 -6.37
N ILE A 160 -9.69 2.25 -5.94
CA ILE A 160 -9.30 2.27 -4.52
C ILE A 160 -10.31 2.99 -3.62
N PRO A 161 -10.93 4.12 -3.99
CA PRO A 161 -11.97 4.72 -3.15
C PRO A 161 -13.16 3.80 -2.86
N TYR A 162 -13.41 2.82 -3.72
CA TYR A 162 -14.45 1.80 -3.52
C TYR A 162 -13.93 0.57 -2.77
N ALA A 163 -12.70 0.14 -3.07
CA ALA A 163 -12.08 -1.01 -2.43
C ALA A 163 -11.58 -0.72 -1.02
N ARG A 164 -11.20 0.51 -0.70
CA ARG A 164 -10.61 0.91 0.59
C ARG A 164 -11.29 2.13 1.19
N GLY A 165 -12.26 2.76 0.55
CA GLY A 165 -12.99 3.88 1.15
C GLY A 165 -12.20 5.20 1.18
N ARG A 166 -12.71 6.14 1.98
CA ARG A 166 -12.15 7.49 2.23
C ARG A 166 -10.82 7.43 2.98
N VAL A 167 -10.05 8.53 2.98
CA VAL A 167 -8.80 8.63 3.75
C VAL A 167 -9.05 8.34 5.23
N ARG A 168 -8.15 7.56 5.83
CA ARG A 168 -8.14 7.23 7.26
C ARG A 168 -6.71 7.15 7.74
N SER A 169 -6.37 7.99 8.70
CA SER A 169 -5.04 8.05 9.28
C SER A 169 -4.95 7.12 10.48
N ARG A 170 -3.83 6.39 10.57
CA ARG A 170 -3.47 5.63 11.78
C ARG A 170 -3.10 6.61 12.88
N LYS A 171 -3.28 6.22 14.15
CA LYS A 171 -2.88 7.07 15.28
C LYS A 171 -1.36 7.23 15.30
N ALA A 172 -0.89 8.46 15.53
CA ALA A 172 0.54 8.78 15.60
C ALA A 172 1.25 7.90 16.66
N ASP A 173 0.71 7.81 17.87
CA ASP A 173 1.31 7.02 18.96
C ASP A 173 1.51 5.54 18.58
N ASP A 174 0.55 4.95 17.85
CA ASP A 174 0.64 3.57 17.36
C ASP A 174 1.73 3.43 16.27
N ILE A 175 1.86 4.43 15.39
CA ILE A 175 2.93 4.50 14.39
C ILE A 175 4.30 4.61 15.07
N ILE A 176 4.45 5.54 16.03
CA ILE A 176 5.72 5.76 16.74
C ILE A 176 6.13 4.51 17.50
N SER A 177 5.21 3.88 18.24
CA SER A 177 5.50 2.65 18.98
C SER A 177 5.93 1.49 18.08
N GLU A 178 5.33 1.36 16.89
CA GLU A 178 5.73 0.35 15.92
C GLU A 178 7.13 0.64 15.34
N ILE A 179 7.43 1.90 15.05
CA ILE A 179 8.73 2.34 14.56
C ILE A 179 9.83 2.11 15.61
N GLU A 180 9.58 2.46 16.87
CA GLU A 180 10.49 2.19 17.99
C GLU A 180 10.78 0.70 18.10
N LYS A 181 9.75 -0.15 18.05
CA LYS A 181 9.89 -1.60 18.13
C LYS A 181 10.74 -2.18 17.00
N LEU A 182 10.50 -1.76 15.76
CA LEU A 182 11.24 -2.25 14.61
C LEU A 182 12.68 -1.72 14.58
N THR A 183 12.88 -0.48 15.01
CA THR A 183 14.21 0.12 15.16
C THR A 183 15.03 -0.63 16.20
N ALA A 184 14.43 -0.96 17.35
CA ALA A 184 15.06 -1.77 18.40
C ALA A 184 15.43 -3.19 17.94
N GLN A 185 14.76 -3.72 16.91
CA GLN A 185 15.10 -4.99 16.25
C GLN A 185 16.19 -4.85 15.18
N GLY A 186 16.80 -3.67 15.06
CA GLY A 186 17.91 -3.37 14.16
C GLY A 186 17.49 -2.99 12.74
N MET A 187 16.21 -2.70 12.50
CA MET A 187 15.71 -2.32 11.18
C MET A 187 16.42 -1.05 10.67
N LYS A 188 16.98 -1.11 9.46
CA LYS A 188 17.81 -0.01 8.90
C LYS A 188 17.04 0.96 8.02
N GLU A 189 15.99 0.51 7.36
CA GLU A 189 15.13 1.33 6.52
C GLU A 189 13.66 1.05 6.82
N LEU A 190 12.88 2.11 7.03
CA LEU A 190 11.44 2.07 7.23
C LEU A 190 10.75 2.79 6.08
N VAL A 191 9.88 2.08 5.37
CA VAL A 191 9.13 2.63 4.24
C VAL A 191 7.73 3.03 4.70
N LEU A 192 7.50 4.33 4.88
CA LEU A 192 6.18 4.86 5.21
C LEU A 192 5.27 4.67 4.00
N SER A 193 4.21 3.92 4.23
CA SER A 193 3.29 3.46 3.21
C SER A 193 1.88 3.92 3.56
N GLY A 194 1.21 4.47 2.56
CA GLY A 194 -0.23 4.68 2.53
C GLY A 194 -0.74 4.37 1.13
N ILE A 195 -2.05 4.45 0.96
CA ILE A 195 -2.65 4.54 -0.36
C ILE A 195 -2.32 5.90 -0.97
N ASN A 196 -2.43 6.96 -0.17
CA ASN A 196 -1.97 8.29 -0.50
C ASN A 196 -1.15 8.85 0.68
N THR A 197 0.14 8.52 0.73
CA THR A 197 0.99 8.74 1.91
C THR A 197 0.95 10.19 2.43
N GLY A 198 1.02 11.18 1.55
CA GLY A 198 0.98 12.60 1.93
C GLY A 198 -0.42 13.10 2.31
N ALA A 199 -1.45 12.25 2.27
CA ALA A 199 -2.81 12.56 2.74
C ALA A 199 -3.00 12.23 4.22
N TYR A 200 -2.01 11.63 4.89
CA TYR A 200 -2.03 11.43 6.33
C TYR A 200 -2.39 12.74 7.05
N GLY A 201 -3.34 12.65 7.96
CA GLY A 201 -3.85 13.75 8.75
C GLY A 201 -4.99 14.55 8.10
N LYS A 202 -5.39 14.26 6.85
CA LYS A 202 -6.54 14.95 6.22
C LYS A 202 -7.86 14.72 6.95
N ASP A 203 -7.99 13.60 7.66
CA ASP A 203 -9.10 13.23 8.51
C ASP A 203 -8.89 13.61 9.99
N LEU A 204 -7.76 14.25 10.33
CA LEU A 204 -7.42 14.68 11.68
C LEU A 204 -7.46 16.21 11.79
N GLU A 205 -7.71 16.71 13.01
CA GLU A 205 -7.69 18.14 13.28
C GLU A 205 -6.30 18.58 13.75
N GLY A 206 -5.67 19.51 13.03
CA GLY A 206 -4.43 20.16 13.45
C GLY A 206 -3.17 19.28 13.49
N PHE A 207 -3.21 18.07 12.91
CA PHE A 207 -2.07 17.15 12.86
C PHE A 207 -1.96 16.49 11.48
N GLY A 208 -0.91 16.82 10.74
CA GLY A 208 -0.68 16.39 9.36
C GLY A 208 0.51 15.46 9.18
N PHE A 209 0.82 15.18 7.91
CA PHE A 209 1.96 14.32 7.54
C PHE A 209 3.31 14.91 7.99
N VAL A 210 3.48 16.23 7.93
CA VAL A 210 4.70 16.91 8.40
C VAL A 210 4.89 16.74 9.91
N ASP A 211 3.82 16.88 10.70
CA ASP A 211 3.85 16.69 12.15
C ASP A 211 4.18 15.24 12.51
N LEU A 212 3.59 14.27 11.80
CA LEU A 212 3.94 12.86 11.98
C LEU A 212 5.43 12.62 11.72
N LEU A 213 5.98 13.13 10.63
CA LEU A 213 7.41 12.97 10.33
C LEU A 213 8.27 13.62 11.42
N ALA A 214 7.88 14.79 11.93
CA ALA A 214 8.58 15.45 13.03
C ALA A 214 8.56 14.61 14.32
N GLU A 215 7.46 13.92 14.65
CA GLU A 215 7.41 12.98 15.77
C GLU A 215 8.27 11.73 15.52
N ILE A 216 8.24 11.18 14.30
CA ILE A 216 9.06 10.01 13.94
C ILE A 216 10.55 10.32 14.10
N LEU A 217 11.01 11.51 13.70
CA LEU A 217 12.40 11.94 13.82
C LEU A 217 12.93 11.99 15.26
N LYS A 218 12.05 11.99 16.27
CA LYS A 218 12.43 11.93 17.69
C LYS A 218 12.73 10.51 18.17
N VAL A 219 12.41 9.48 17.39
CA VAL A 219 12.67 8.09 17.76
C VAL A 219 14.18 7.85 17.86
N LYS A 220 14.60 7.28 18.99
CA LYS A 220 16.02 6.95 19.21
C LYS A 220 16.49 5.88 18.23
N GLU A 221 17.72 6.03 17.73
CA GLU A 221 18.37 5.09 16.80
C GLU A 221 17.61 4.89 15.47
N LEU A 222 16.73 5.84 15.13
CA LEU A 222 15.97 5.84 13.88
C LEU A 222 16.90 5.66 12.67
N GLY A 223 16.59 4.66 11.85
CA GLY A 223 17.27 4.42 10.58
C GLY A 223 16.84 5.41 9.48
N ARG A 224 16.90 4.96 8.22
CA ARG A 224 16.41 5.75 7.10
C ARG A 224 14.91 5.58 6.92
N ILE A 225 14.23 6.68 6.66
CA ILE A 225 12.85 6.74 6.23
C ILE A 225 12.83 6.81 4.71
N ARG A 226 12.00 5.98 4.09
CA ARG A 226 11.58 6.14 2.70
C ARG A 226 10.11 6.48 2.69
N ILE A 227 9.76 7.61 2.09
CA ILE A 227 8.37 7.90 1.75
C ILE A 227 8.05 7.07 0.51
N SER A 228 6.95 6.31 0.54
CA SER A 228 6.46 5.60 -0.65
C SER A 228 5.95 6.62 -1.69
N SER A 229 4.90 6.27 -2.44
CA SER A 229 4.28 7.21 -3.38
C SER A 229 3.69 8.41 -2.65
N ILE A 230 3.96 9.61 -3.14
CA ILE A 230 3.41 10.88 -2.66
C ILE A 230 2.90 11.71 -3.84
N GLU A 231 1.74 12.34 -3.68
CA GLU A 231 1.14 13.17 -4.73
C GLU A 231 1.93 14.47 -4.89
N VAL A 232 2.06 14.96 -6.12
CA VAL A 232 2.86 16.17 -6.41
C VAL A 232 2.34 17.39 -5.64
N THR A 233 1.03 17.44 -5.39
CA THR A 233 0.36 18.52 -4.65
C THR A 233 0.57 18.46 -3.14
N GLN A 234 1.12 17.36 -2.62
CA GLN A 234 1.42 17.18 -1.19
C GLN A 234 2.88 17.50 -0.84
N LEU A 235 3.70 17.79 -1.84
CA LEU A 235 5.09 18.21 -1.67
C LEU A 235 5.14 19.71 -1.37
N THR A 236 4.65 20.06 -0.17
CA THR A 236 4.60 21.45 0.31
C THR A 236 6.00 21.95 0.67
N PRO A 237 6.22 23.29 0.69
CA PRO A 237 7.49 23.85 1.13
C PRO A 237 7.90 23.38 2.53
N GLU A 238 6.94 23.25 3.47
CA GLU A 238 7.22 22.79 4.83
C GLU A 238 7.72 21.33 4.84
N LEU A 239 7.11 20.45 4.04
CA LEU A 239 7.56 19.06 3.92
C LEU A 239 8.97 18.98 3.31
N LEU A 240 9.22 19.73 2.24
CA LEU A 240 10.53 19.73 1.58
C LEU A 240 11.62 20.30 2.50
N ALA A 241 11.30 21.34 3.27
CA ALA A 241 12.21 21.91 4.28
C ALA A 241 12.54 20.89 5.38
N LEU A 242 11.52 20.23 5.96
CA LEU A 242 11.73 19.20 6.97
C LEU A 242 12.64 18.07 6.48
N ILE A 243 12.40 17.56 5.26
CA ILE A 243 13.25 16.53 4.66
C ILE A 243 14.67 17.05 4.42
N ALA A 244 14.82 18.30 3.96
CA ALA A 244 16.11 18.91 3.66
C ALA A 244 16.96 19.16 4.91
N GLU A 245 16.34 19.51 6.04
CA GLU A 245 16.99 19.71 7.33
C GLU A 245 17.42 18.39 7.98
N ASN A 246 16.77 17.27 7.62
CA ASN A 246 16.96 15.96 8.24
C ASN A 246 17.44 14.89 7.24
N ARG A 247 18.22 15.27 6.22
CA ARG A 247 18.59 14.41 5.07
C ARG A 247 19.18 13.06 5.46
N ASP A 248 19.95 12.98 6.54
CA ASP A 248 20.59 11.74 6.99
C ASP A 248 19.57 10.65 7.36
N HIS A 249 18.35 11.06 7.74
CA HIS A 249 17.24 10.17 8.05
C HIS A 249 16.34 9.89 6.84
N PHE A 250 16.51 10.51 5.68
CA PHE A 250 15.64 10.29 4.52
C PHE A 250 16.38 9.66 3.34
N CYS A 251 15.74 8.69 2.70
CA CYS A 251 16.22 8.19 1.42
C CYS A 251 16.16 9.30 0.37
N ASN A 252 17.23 9.48 -0.39
CA ASN A 252 17.31 10.47 -1.47
C ASN A 252 16.54 10.03 -2.72
N HIS A 253 15.23 9.82 -2.55
CA HIS A 253 14.33 9.27 -3.57
C HIS A 253 12.93 9.82 -3.37
N PHE A 254 12.32 10.26 -4.47
CA PHE A 254 10.92 10.65 -4.52
C PHE A 254 10.20 9.81 -5.58
N HIS A 255 9.11 9.17 -5.19
CA HIS A 255 8.21 8.54 -6.14
C HIS A 255 6.94 9.39 -6.26
N ILE A 256 6.83 10.11 -7.38
CA ILE A 256 5.81 11.12 -7.63
C ILE A 256 5.04 10.68 -8.87
N PRO A 257 3.81 10.14 -8.73
CA PRO A 257 3.07 9.61 -9.87
C PRO A 257 2.56 10.71 -10.81
N LEU A 258 3.05 10.74 -12.05
CA LEU A 258 2.66 11.67 -13.09
C LEU A 258 1.36 11.21 -13.75
N GLN A 259 1.24 9.91 -13.98
CA GLN A 259 0.13 9.22 -14.66
C GLN A 259 0.02 9.53 -16.15
N ASN A 260 0.16 10.78 -16.59
CA ASN A 260 0.24 11.14 -18.01
C ASN A 260 0.93 12.50 -18.20
N GLY A 261 1.59 12.71 -19.34
CA GLY A 261 2.29 13.95 -19.66
C GLY A 261 1.51 14.94 -20.54
N ASN A 262 0.19 14.78 -20.68
CA ASN A 262 -0.67 15.69 -21.45
C ASN A 262 -1.84 16.21 -20.59
N ASP A 263 -2.09 17.52 -20.63
CA ASP A 263 -3.07 18.18 -19.75
C ASP A 263 -4.53 17.77 -20.03
N GLU A 264 -4.89 17.49 -21.29
CA GLU A 264 -6.23 17.02 -21.62
C GLU A 264 -6.48 15.64 -21.00
N ILE A 265 -5.49 14.75 -21.12
CA ILE A 265 -5.57 13.41 -20.53
C ILE A 265 -5.51 13.47 -19.00
N LEU A 266 -4.63 14.29 -18.40
CA LEU A 266 -4.59 14.50 -16.95
C LEU A 266 -5.94 14.98 -16.40
N LYS A 267 -6.63 15.87 -17.13
CA LYS A 267 -7.97 16.33 -16.80
C LYS A 267 -9.01 15.21 -16.88
N LEU A 268 -8.98 14.38 -17.93
CA LEU A 268 -9.86 13.21 -18.05
C LEU A 268 -9.58 12.15 -16.97
N MET A 269 -8.32 12.03 -16.55
CA MET A 269 -7.89 11.21 -15.41
C MET A 269 -8.38 11.76 -14.06
N ASN A 270 -8.96 12.95 -14.04
CA ASN A 270 -9.36 13.70 -12.85
C ASN A 270 -8.17 14.00 -11.91
N ARG A 271 -6.99 14.30 -12.49
CA ARG A 271 -5.83 14.80 -11.73
C ARG A 271 -6.04 16.25 -11.31
N LYS A 272 -5.39 16.65 -10.22
CA LYS A 272 -5.57 17.97 -9.57
C LYS A 272 -4.39 18.91 -9.83
N TYR A 273 -3.70 18.67 -10.93
CA TYR A 273 -2.53 19.40 -11.40
C TYR A 273 -2.44 19.23 -12.92
N ASP A 274 -1.65 20.09 -13.55
CA ASP A 274 -1.26 20.03 -14.95
C ASP A 274 0.25 19.79 -15.08
N THR A 275 0.73 19.68 -16.32
CA THR A 275 2.14 19.45 -16.64
C THR A 275 3.05 20.61 -16.20
N GLU A 276 2.58 21.85 -16.24
CA GLU A 276 3.34 23.02 -15.80
C GLU A 276 3.59 22.97 -14.28
N TYR A 277 2.53 22.81 -13.49
CA TYR A 277 2.61 22.66 -12.03
C TYR A 277 3.55 21.51 -11.65
N TYR A 278 3.38 20.36 -12.31
CA TYR A 278 4.21 19.19 -12.05
C TYR A 278 5.68 19.50 -12.33
N TYR A 279 5.99 20.07 -13.50
CA TYR A 279 7.37 20.36 -13.90
C TYR A 279 8.06 21.36 -12.98
N GLU A 280 7.37 22.44 -12.59
CA GLU A 280 7.93 23.43 -11.67
C GLU A 280 8.18 22.84 -10.28
N LYS A 281 7.29 21.97 -9.79
CA LYS A 281 7.51 21.24 -8.54
C LYS A 281 8.73 20.32 -8.62
N ILE A 282 8.92 19.60 -9.74
CA ILE A 282 10.13 18.76 -9.93
C ILE A 282 11.41 19.62 -9.96
N LYS A 283 11.38 20.79 -10.61
CA LYS A 283 12.53 21.72 -10.61
C LYS A 283 12.87 22.21 -9.22
N GLU A 284 11.86 22.58 -8.43
CA GLU A 284 12.03 22.97 -7.03
C GLU A 284 12.69 21.85 -6.22
N ILE A 285 12.18 20.62 -6.34
CA ILE A 285 12.73 19.46 -5.65
C ILE A 285 14.19 19.23 -6.05
N ARG A 286 14.55 19.28 -7.34
CA ARG A 286 15.93 19.11 -7.78
C ARG A 286 16.86 20.21 -7.31
N LYS A 287 16.37 21.44 -7.17
CA LYS A 287 17.16 22.54 -6.61
C LYS A 287 17.53 22.27 -5.15
N ILE A 288 16.62 21.67 -4.39
CA ILE A 288 16.84 21.30 -2.99
C ILE A 288 17.67 20.01 -2.90
N PHE A 289 17.31 18.99 -3.68
CA PHE A 289 17.89 17.65 -3.66
C PHE A 289 18.49 17.30 -5.04
N PRO A 290 19.69 17.83 -5.37
CA PRO A 290 20.28 17.67 -6.70
C PRO A 290 20.57 16.21 -7.09
N ASP A 291 20.87 15.37 -6.10
CA ASP A 291 21.19 13.95 -6.33
C ASP A 291 19.98 13.02 -6.15
N ALA A 292 18.77 13.57 -5.92
CA ALA A 292 17.58 12.75 -5.67
C ALA A 292 17.15 11.98 -6.91
N ASN A 293 16.93 10.67 -6.75
CA ASN A 293 16.25 9.91 -7.78
C ASN A 293 14.75 10.23 -7.76
N ILE A 294 14.21 10.73 -8.87
CA ILE A 294 12.78 11.01 -9.02
C ILE A 294 12.20 10.00 -9.99
N THR A 295 11.30 9.17 -9.47
CA THR A 295 10.61 8.10 -10.22
C THR A 295 9.13 8.40 -10.32
N THR A 296 8.46 7.79 -11.30
CA THR A 296 7.04 8.05 -11.56
C THR A 296 6.32 6.80 -12.08
N ASP A 297 5.00 6.81 -11.97
CA ASP A 297 4.12 5.91 -12.71
C ASP A 297 3.55 6.64 -13.92
N TYR A 298 3.41 5.92 -15.05
CA TYR A 298 2.88 6.47 -16.30
C TYR A 298 1.91 5.48 -16.95
N MET A 299 0.77 5.96 -17.42
CA MET A 299 -0.27 5.17 -18.07
C MET A 299 -0.51 5.69 -19.50
N VAL A 300 -0.39 4.76 -20.45
CA VAL A 300 -0.67 4.95 -21.88
C VAL A 300 -1.98 4.26 -22.25
N GLY A 301 -2.58 4.65 -23.36
CA GLY A 301 -3.86 4.12 -23.85
C GLY A 301 -5.06 4.50 -22.99
N PHE A 302 -5.00 5.63 -22.29
CA PHE A 302 -6.15 6.11 -21.52
C PHE A 302 -7.33 6.45 -22.47
N PRO A 303 -8.60 6.21 -22.10
CA PRO A 303 -9.73 6.55 -22.94
C PRO A 303 -9.71 8.02 -23.39
N GLY A 304 -9.58 8.25 -24.70
CA GLY A 304 -9.42 9.58 -25.30
C GLY A 304 -7.98 9.97 -25.65
N GLU A 305 -6.99 9.15 -25.33
CA GLU A 305 -5.60 9.38 -25.74
C GLU A 305 -5.43 9.16 -27.25
N THR A 306 -4.92 10.19 -27.94
CA THR A 306 -4.57 10.13 -29.37
C THR A 306 -3.06 9.95 -29.53
N ALA A 307 -2.59 9.76 -30.78
CA ALA A 307 -1.17 9.67 -31.07
C ALA A 307 -0.42 10.98 -30.71
N GLU A 308 -1.07 12.12 -30.89
CA GLU A 308 -0.53 13.44 -30.54
C GLU A 308 -0.41 13.61 -29.02
N HIS A 309 -1.43 13.18 -28.25
CA HIS A 309 -1.36 13.17 -26.78
C HIS A 309 -0.22 12.28 -26.28
N PHE A 310 -0.07 11.09 -26.85
CA PHE A 310 1.01 10.19 -26.52
C PHE A 310 2.38 10.81 -26.80
N GLN A 311 2.56 11.41 -27.99
CA GLN A 311 3.82 12.04 -28.37
C GLN A 311 4.16 13.22 -27.46
N ALA A 312 3.19 14.09 -27.16
CA ALA A 312 3.37 15.20 -26.23
C ALA A 312 3.74 14.70 -24.82
N GLY A 313 3.07 13.66 -24.34
CA GLY A 313 3.35 13.08 -23.03
C GLY A 313 4.74 12.42 -22.93
N LEU A 314 5.20 11.78 -24.02
CA LEU A 314 6.55 11.24 -24.12
C LEU A 314 7.62 12.33 -24.11
N GLU A 315 7.39 13.42 -24.85
CA GLU A 315 8.28 14.59 -24.84
C GLU A 315 8.32 15.24 -23.45
N PHE A 316 7.18 15.35 -22.78
CA PHE A 316 7.12 15.84 -21.42
C PHE A 316 7.88 14.94 -20.44
N ALA A 317 7.70 13.61 -20.50
CA ALA A 317 8.43 12.68 -19.64
C ALA A 317 9.95 12.77 -19.86
N ARG A 318 10.41 12.92 -21.11
CA ARG A 318 11.82 13.17 -21.45
C ARG A 318 12.32 14.49 -20.89
N LYS A 319 11.53 15.56 -21.01
CA LYS A 319 11.84 16.89 -20.46
C LYS A 319 11.95 16.85 -18.94
N VAL A 320 11.07 16.12 -18.26
CA VAL A 320 11.16 15.94 -16.81
C VAL A 320 12.41 15.14 -16.46
N GLY A 321 12.78 14.10 -17.22
CA GLY A 321 14.03 13.35 -17.01
C GLY A 321 14.01 12.51 -15.74
N PHE A 322 12.97 11.68 -15.57
CA PHE A 322 12.89 10.71 -14.47
C PHE A 322 14.08 9.74 -14.49
N GLY A 323 14.46 9.25 -13.31
CA GLY A 323 15.52 8.24 -13.15
C GLY A 323 15.01 6.81 -13.13
#